data_AF-A0A496W9Z4-F1
#
_entry.id   AF-A0A496W9Z4-F1
#
_cell.length_a   1.000
_cell.length_b   1.000
_cell.length_c   1.000
_cell.angle_alpha   90.00
_cell.angle_beta   90.00
_cell.angle_gamma   90.00
#
_symmetry.space_group_name_H-M   'P 1'
#
loop_
_entity.id
_entity.type
_entity.pdbx_description
1 polymer ?
#
loop_
_entity_poly.entity_id
_entity_poly.type
_entity_poly.pdbx_seq_one_letter_code
_entity_poly.pdbx_strand_id
1 'polypeptide(L)'
;MNRYDKKVLEVNHFKRIPLQRFKRALPRPTYYKIECLDCDLIISVRWERQYTGPTRTQNALLNPICSFCEGSHTKQFKINEQEYSEINQQWDAITFAETTDQFSND
;
A
#
# COMPACT_ATOMS: atom_id res chain seq x y z
N MET A 1 -26.95 55.39 -51.34
CA MET A 1 -27.58 54.23 -50.67
C MET A 1 -27.00 52.97 -51.29
N ASN A 2 -26.01 52.34 -50.65
CA ASN A 2 -25.54 51.00 -51.01
C ASN A 2 -25.11 50.29 -49.72
N ARG A 3 -25.91 49.30 -49.34
CA ARG A 3 -25.74 48.45 -48.17
C ARG A 3 -24.63 47.46 -48.46
N TYR A 4 -23.49 47.59 -47.78
CA TYR A 4 -22.54 46.49 -47.70
C TYR A 4 -22.88 45.66 -46.46
N ASP A 5 -23.62 44.57 -46.68
CA ASP A 5 -23.85 43.51 -45.71
C ASP A 5 -22.50 42.88 -45.35
N LYS A 6 -21.96 43.23 -44.17
CA LYS A 6 -20.88 42.49 -43.54
C LYS A 6 -21.45 41.16 -43.06
N LYS A 7 -21.26 40.10 -43.86
CA LYS A 7 -21.40 38.72 -43.38
C LYS A 7 -20.33 38.48 -42.32
N VAL A 8 -20.75 38.54 -41.05
CA VAL A 8 -19.98 38.05 -39.91
C VAL A 8 -19.84 36.55 -40.11
N LEU A 9 -18.64 36.10 -40.49
CA LEU A 9 -18.30 34.68 -40.41
C LEU A 9 -18.25 34.32 -38.91
N GLU A 10 -19.30 33.66 -38.44
CA GLU A 10 -19.31 33.06 -37.11
C GLU A 10 -18.19 32.01 -37.04
N VAL A 11 -17.18 32.31 -36.22
CA VAL A 11 -16.06 31.42 -35.95
C VAL A 11 -16.60 30.21 -35.19
N ASN A 12 -16.35 29.03 -35.78
CA ASN A 12 -16.77 27.73 -35.28
C ASN A 12 -16.65 27.60 -33.75
N HIS A 13 -17.77 27.33 -33.09
CA HIS A 13 -17.82 26.89 -31.71
C HIS A 13 -17.16 25.51 -31.61
N PHE A 14 -15.86 25.47 -31.27
CA PHE A 14 -15.21 24.25 -30.82
C PHE A 14 -15.87 23.80 -29.51
N LYS A 15 -16.87 22.93 -29.60
CA LYS A 15 -17.41 22.19 -28.47
C LYS A 15 -16.25 21.39 -27.87
N ARG A 16 -15.74 21.84 -26.71
CA ARG A 16 -14.77 21.08 -25.92
C ARG A 16 -15.45 19.80 -25.47
N ILE A 17 -15.18 18.69 -26.13
CA ILE A 17 -15.62 17.37 -25.69
C ILE A 17 -14.90 17.10 -24.35
N PRO A 18 -15.63 16.86 -23.25
CA PRO A 18 -14.99 16.49 -22.00
C PRO A 18 -14.30 15.14 -22.20
N LEU A 19 -12.97 15.15 -22.17
CA LEU A 19 -12.18 13.93 -22.15
C LEU A 19 -12.54 13.16 -20.87
N GLN A 20 -13.38 12.13 -21.00
CA GLN A 20 -13.60 11.15 -19.93
C GLN A 20 -12.24 10.54 -19.59
N ARG A 21 -11.67 10.96 -18.46
CA ARG A 21 -10.49 10.29 -17.91
C ARG A 21 -10.95 8.94 -17.39
N PHE A 22 -10.59 7.87 -18.10
CA PHE A 22 -10.72 6.52 -17.58
C PHE A 22 -9.96 6.44 -16.25
N LYS A 23 -10.66 6.06 -15.18
CA LYS A 23 -10.04 5.77 -13.89
C LYS A 23 -9.11 4.58 -14.11
N ARG A 24 -7.79 4.81 -14.07
CA ARG A 24 -6.81 3.72 -14.11
C ARG A 24 -6.98 2.87 -12.85
N ALA A 25 -6.86 1.56 -13.00
CA ALA A 25 -6.84 0.65 -11.86
C ALA A 25 -5.71 1.05 -10.89
N LEU A 26 -6.01 1.06 -9.60
CA LEU A 26 -4.99 1.28 -8.58
C LEU A 26 -3.98 0.11 -8.60
N PRO A 27 -2.68 0.39 -8.39
CA PRO A 27 -1.68 -0.66 -8.33
C PRO A 27 -1.98 -1.62 -7.18
N ARG A 28 -1.72 -2.91 -7.40
CA ARG A 28 -1.91 -3.94 -6.38
C ARG A 28 -0.93 -3.72 -5.21
N PRO A 29 -1.35 -4.00 -3.97
CA PRO A 29 -0.44 -4.01 -2.83
C PRO A 29 0.70 -5.02 -3.04
N THR A 30 1.85 -4.73 -2.45
CA THR A 30 2.95 -5.68 -2.28
C THR A 30 3.10 -5.95 -0.80
N TYR A 31 3.24 -7.22 -0.44
CA TYR A 31 3.31 -7.68 0.94
C TYR A 31 4.74 -8.09 1.28
N TYR A 32 5.14 -7.83 2.53
CA TYR A 32 6.46 -8.11 3.04
C TYR A 32 6.39 -8.65 4.47
N LYS A 33 7.32 -9.55 4.79
CA LYS A 33 7.66 -9.92 6.17
C LYS A 33 9.12 -9.61 6.43
N ILE A 34 9.47 -9.35 7.69
CA ILE A 34 10.83 -9.28 8.16
C ILE A 34 11.04 -10.42 9.15
N GLU A 35 12.06 -11.22 8.90
CA GLU A 35 12.43 -12.36 9.75
C GLU A 35 13.82 -12.13 10.34
N CYS A 36 14.02 -12.59 11.58
CA CYS A 36 15.34 -12.78 12.16
C CYS A 36 15.94 -14.08 11.66
N LEU A 37 17.17 -14.04 11.16
CA LEU A 37 17.88 -15.23 10.68
C LEU A 37 18.59 -16.00 11.79
N ASP A 38 18.72 -15.41 12.97
CA ASP A 38 19.40 -16.05 14.11
C ASP A 38 18.43 -16.94 14.92
N CYS A 39 17.12 -16.61 14.93
CA CYS A 39 16.10 -17.34 15.68
C CYS A 39 14.85 -17.70 14.86
N ASP A 40 14.91 -17.53 13.54
CA ASP A 40 13.84 -17.83 12.56
C ASP A 40 12.46 -17.23 12.89
N LEU A 41 12.46 -16.10 13.61
CA LEU A 41 11.23 -15.45 14.07
C LEU A 41 10.79 -14.33 13.13
N ILE A 42 9.50 -14.29 12.80
CA ILE A 42 8.88 -13.17 12.09
C ILE A 42 8.76 -11.98 13.06
N ILE A 43 9.50 -10.91 12.79
CA ILE A 43 9.53 -9.69 13.61
C ILE A 43 8.40 -8.73 13.21
N SER A 44 8.13 -8.62 11.91
CA SER A 44 7.08 -7.72 11.42
C SER A 44 6.53 -8.17 10.08
N VAL A 45 5.27 -7.83 9.83
CA VAL A 45 4.59 -8.04 8.56
C VAL A 45 3.94 -6.73 8.14
N ARG A 46 4.09 -6.34 6.87
CA ARG A 46 3.52 -5.11 6.33
C ARG A 46 3.16 -5.22 4.86
N TRP A 47 2.37 -4.27 4.37
CA TRP A 47 2.08 -4.13 2.95
C TRP A 47 2.31 -2.69 2.50
N GLU A 48 2.67 -2.52 1.23
CA GLU A 48 2.92 -1.24 0.61
C GLU A 48 2.17 -1.16 -0.72
N ARG A 49 1.56 -0.01 -1.03
CA ARG A 49 1.04 0.29 -2.37
C ARG A 49 2.03 1.23 -3.05
N GLN A 50 2.49 0.86 -4.24
CA GLN A 50 3.31 1.76 -5.06
C GLN A 50 2.43 2.94 -5.49
N TYR A 51 2.60 4.11 -4.88
CA TYR A 51 1.92 5.31 -5.34
C TYR A 51 2.56 5.78 -6.66
N THR A 52 1.73 6.09 -7.65
CA THR A 52 2.15 6.67 -8.94
C THR A 52 2.47 8.17 -8.81
N GLY A 53 3.36 8.53 -7.89
CA GLY A 53 3.88 9.88 -7.68
C GLY A 53 5.41 9.84 -7.63
N PRO A 54 6.11 11.00 -7.53
CA PRO A 54 7.56 11.02 -7.40
C PRO A 54 7.95 10.11 -6.23
N THR A 55 8.69 9.06 -6.56
CA THR A 55 9.15 8.01 -5.66
C THR A 55 9.82 8.69 -4.48
N ARG A 56 9.17 8.69 -3.31
CA ARG A 56 9.91 8.84 -2.06
C ARG A 56 10.93 7.72 -2.11
N THR A 57 12.21 8.09 -2.21
CA THR A 57 13.35 7.19 -1.98
C THR A 57 12.94 6.29 -0.83
N GLN A 58 12.93 4.97 -1.10
CA GLN A 58 12.73 3.97 -0.07
C GLN A 58 13.78 4.26 0.99
N ASN A 59 13.40 4.99 2.04
CA ASN A 59 14.23 5.16 3.20
C ASN A 59 14.55 3.74 3.62
N ALA A 60 15.82 3.35 3.53
CA ALA A 60 16.28 2.05 3.94
C ALA A 60 15.69 1.83 5.33
N LEU A 61 14.73 0.90 5.43
CA LEU A 61 14.15 0.62 6.73
C LEU A 61 15.29 0.18 7.61
N LEU A 62 15.44 0.88 8.74
CA LEU A 62 16.35 0.48 9.80
C LEU A 62 16.10 -1.01 10.03
N ASN A 63 17.13 -1.83 9.84
CA ASN A 63 17.04 -3.27 10.11
C ASN A 63 16.60 -3.42 11.57
N PRO A 64 15.38 -3.93 11.85
CA PRO A 64 14.92 -4.04 13.21
C PRO A 64 15.84 -5.02 13.94
N ILE A 65 16.14 -4.74 15.22
CA ILE A 65 16.80 -5.69 16.10
C ILE A 65 15.73 -6.67 16.57
N CYS A 66 16.04 -7.97 16.57
CA CYS A 66 15.12 -8.97 17.10
C CYS A 66 14.98 -8.81 18.63
N SER A 67 13.77 -8.57 19.14
CA SER A 67 13.53 -8.43 20.58
C SER A 67 13.73 -9.71 21.39
N PHE A 68 13.83 -10.87 20.72
CA PHE A 68 13.94 -12.17 21.39
C PHE A 68 15.39 -12.62 21.57
N CYS A 69 16.20 -12.55 20.51
CA CYS A 69 17.60 -12.99 20.54
C CYS A 69 18.61 -11.83 20.52
N GLU A 70 18.12 -10.58 20.46
CA GLU A 70 18.94 -9.36 20.32
C GLU A 70 19.82 -9.34 19.05
N GLY A 71 19.58 -10.28 18.13
CA GLY A 71 20.26 -10.38 16.85
C GLY A 71 19.89 -9.23 15.91
N SER A 72 20.88 -8.75 15.16
CA SER A 72 20.70 -7.72 14.14
C SER A 72 20.60 -8.29 12.71
N HIS A 73 20.74 -9.61 12.56
CA HIS A 73 20.59 -10.28 11.27
C HIS A 73 19.12 -10.45 10.93
N THR A 74 18.55 -9.41 10.34
CA THR A 74 17.18 -9.44 9.85
C THR A 74 17.13 -9.31 8.34
N LYS A 75 16.15 -9.98 7.74
CA LYS A 75 15.96 -9.98 6.28
C LYS A 75 14.51 -9.76 5.94
N GLN A 76 14.28 -8.85 4.99
CA GLN A 76 12.96 -8.61 4.43
C GLN A 76 12.70 -9.59 3.28
N PHE A 77 11.57 -10.29 3.34
CA PHE A 77 11.08 -11.18 2.29
C PHE A 77 9.80 -10.61 1.69
N LYS A 78 9.67 -10.70 0.37
CA LYS A 78 8.42 -10.41 -0.32
C LYS A 78 7.54 -11.65 -0.23
N ILE A 79 6.31 -11.47 0.25
CA ILE A 79 5.33 -12.54 0.44
C ILE A 79 4.10 -12.29 -0.43
N ASN A 80 3.25 -13.31 -0.55
CA ASN A 80 1.96 -13.18 -1.22
C ASN A 80 0.87 -12.73 -0.21
N GLU A 81 -0.32 -12.44 -0.72
CA GLU A 81 -1.45 -12.00 0.11
C GLU A 81 -1.95 -13.11 1.05
N GLN A 82 -1.91 -14.36 0.60
CA GLN A 82 -2.36 -15.50 1.41
C GLN A 82 -1.48 -15.67 2.66
N GLU A 83 -0.16 -15.72 2.50
CA GLU A 83 0.80 -15.83 3.59
C GLU A 83 0.67 -14.64 4.56
N TYR A 84 0.46 -13.43 4.02
CA TYR A 84 0.16 -12.25 4.84
C TYR A 84 -1.09 -12.44 5.71
N SER A 85 -2.18 -12.95 5.13
CA SER A 85 -3.42 -13.21 5.86
C SER A 85 -3.25 -14.31 6.91
N GLU A 86 -2.55 -15.39 6.58
CA GLU A 86 -2.27 -16.49 7.51
C GLU A 86 -1.47 -16.03 8.73
N ILE A 87 -0.41 -15.24 8.53
CA ILE A 87 0.39 -14.72 9.65
C ILE A 87 -0.45 -13.79 10.55
N ASN A 88 -1.23 -12.88 9.96
CA ASN A 88 -2.08 -11.99 10.77
C ASN A 88 -3.14 -12.77 11.55
N GLN A 89 -3.75 -13.78 10.95
CA GLN A 89 -4.73 -14.62 11.63
C GLN A 89 -4.12 -15.35 12.85
N GLN A 90 -2.87 -15.82 12.73
CA GLN A 90 -2.16 -16.44 13.85
C GLN A 90 -1.90 -15.43 14.98
N TRP A 91 -1.52 -14.21 14.64
CA TRP A 91 -1.29 -13.15 15.63
C TRP A 91 -2.58 -12.74 16.33
N ASP A 92 -3.66 -12.56 15.58
CA ASP A 92 -4.99 -12.25 16.12
C ASP A 92 -5.47 -13.35 17.08
N ALA A 93 -5.24 -14.61 16.75
CA ALA A 93 -5.58 -15.75 17.59
C ALA A 93 -4.82 -15.76 18.93
N ILE A 94 -3.52 -15.41 18.91
CA ILE A 94 -2.71 -15.30 20.14
C ILE A 94 -3.24 -14.17 21.01
N THR A 95 -3.48 -12.99 20.44
CA THR A 95 -4.02 -11.84 21.17
C THR A 95 -5.39 -12.16 21.79
N PHE A 96 -6.25 -12.90 21.07
CA PHE A 96 -7.55 -13.34 21.57
C PHE A 96 -7.44 -14.35 22.72
N ALA A 97 -6.49 -15.29 22.65
CA ALA A 97 -6.25 -16.26 23.70
C ALA A 97 -5.77 -15.57 24.99
N GLU A 98 -4.81 -14.64 24.88
CA GLU A 98 -4.28 -13.87 26.02
C GLU A 98 -5.36 -13.02 26.71
N THR A 99 -6.31 -12.48 25.94
CA THR A 99 -7.43 -11.72 26.53
C THR A 99 -8.45 -12.65 27.20
N THR A 100 -8.75 -13.81 26.62
CA THR A 100 -9.73 -14.75 27.17
C THR A 100 -9.26 -15.33 28.52
N ASP A 101 -7.97 -15.64 28.66
CA ASP A 101 -7.39 -16.14 29.92
C ASP A 101 -7.36 -15.07 31.04
N GLN A 102 -7.43 -13.79 30.70
CA GLN A 102 -7.56 -12.71 31.68
C GLN A 102 -8.98 -12.56 32.22
N PHE A 103 -10.01 -12.93 31.43
CA PHE A 103 -11.42 -12.81 31.85
C PHE A 103 -11.98 -14.06 32.53
N SER A 104 -11.26 -15.19 32.50
CA SER A 104 -11.67 -16.46 33.12
C SER A 104 -11.08 -16.69 34.52
N ASN A 105 -10.31 -15.73 35.06
CA ASN A 105 -9.69 -15.79 36.38
C ASN A 105 -10.29 -14.80 37.41
N ASP A 106 -11.46 -14.20 37.14
CA ASP A 106 -12.24 -13.42 38.12
C ASP A 106 -13.45 -14.21 38.66
#